data_AF-A0A5R8QMA5-F1
#
_entry.id   AF-A0A5R8QMA5-F1
#
_cell.length_a   1.000
_cell.length_b   1.000
_cell.length_c   1.000
_cell.angle_alpha   90.00
_cell.angle_beta   90.00
_cell.angle_gamma   90.00
#
_symmetry.space_group_name_H-M   'P 1'
#
loop_
_entity.id
_entity.type
_entity.pdbx_description
1 polymer ?
#
loop_
_entity_poly.entity_id
_entity_poly.type
_entity_poly.pdbx_seq_one_letter_code
_entity_poly.pdbx_strand_id
1 'polypeptide(L)'
;MKRLVLVDRRSNRVCGDTAASGLFAPIWTTIADRDENIAGLAASAVRLLDESLGRTVRDYIFTPFASDQDSDGYLIFDCSGCKDAPAPPIASETPEPDETIYSIMTSCFYVGYIRRDH
;
A
#
# COMPACT_ATOMS: atom_id res chain seq x y z
N MET A 1 -4.22 10.40 11.78
CA MET A 1 -4.37 9.90 10.40
C MET A 1 -3.46 8.70 10.24
N LYS A 2 -3.98 7.55 9.79
CA LYS A 2 -3.14 6.38 9.52
C LYS A 2 -2.44 6.52 8.16
N ARG A 3 -1.13 6.35 8.12
CA ARG A 3 -0.34 6.34 6.88
C ARG A 3 -0.05 4.91 6.47
N LEU A 4 -0.71 4.40 5.44
CA LEU A 4 -0.45 3.08 4.89
C LEU A 4 0.34 3.19 3.60
N VAL A 5 1.37 2.37 3.48
CA VAL A 5 2.20 2.25 2.29
C VAL A 5 2.05 0.84 1.70
N LEU A 6 1.79 0.78 0.40
CA LEU A 6 1.64 -0.43 -0.38
C LEU A 6 2.92 -0.70 -1.15
N VAL A 7 3.56 -1.86 -0.92
CA VAL A 7 4.73 -2.30 -1.69
C VAL A 7 4.35 -3.51 -2.52
N ASP A 8 4.41 -3.39 -3.84
CA ASP A 8 4.22 -4.53 -4.75
C ASP A 8 5.30 -5.56 -4.51
N ARG A 9 4.88 -6.79 -4.16
CA ARG A 9 5.81 -7.83 -3.74
C ARG A 9 6.68 -8.35 -4.87
N ARG A 10 6.14 -8.40 -6.09
CA ARG A 10 6.84 -8.94 -7.26
C ARG A 10 7.97 -8.04 -7.72
N SER A 11 7.72 -6.74 -7.75
CA SER A 11 8.64 -5.73 -8.26
C SER A 11 9.41 -5.00 -7.16
N ASN A 12 9.04 -5.23 -5.89
CA ASN A 12 9.58 -4.53 -4.73
C ASN A 12 9.48 -3.01 -4.88
N ARG A 13 8.34 -2.52 -5.39
CA ARG A 13 8.09 -1.09 -5.67
C ARG A 13 7.00 -0.56 -4.78
N VAL A 14 7.13 0.69 -4.33
CA VAL A 14 6.00 1.36 -3.70
C VAL A 14 4.96 1.70 -4.75
N CYS A 15 3.73 1.28 -4.53
CA CYS A 15 2.63 1.52 -5.45
C CYS A 15 1.54 2.42 -4.88
N GLY A 16 1.55 2.70 -3.58
CA GLY A 16 0.60 3.63 -2.97
C GLY A 16 1.03 4.09 -1.59
N ASP A 17 0.71 5.34 -1.27
CA ASP A 17 0.89 5.94 0.04
C ASP A 17 -0.34 6.82 0.36
N THR A 18 -1.05 6.49 1.45
CA THR A 18 -2.24 7.24 1.86
C THR A 18 -1.93 8.69 2.25
N ALA A 19 -0.68 9.03 2.60
CA ALA A 19 -0.25 10.39 2.89
C ALA A 19 0.17 11.19 1.66
N ALA A 20 0.62 10.52 0.59
CA ALA A 20 1.00 11.16 -0.68
C ALA A 20 -0.20 11.48 -1.60
N SER A 21 -1.42 11.07 -1.21
CA SER A 21 -2.66 11.14 -1.99
C SER A 21 -3.25 12.56 -2.13
N GLY A 22 -2.40 13.55 -2.37
CA GLY A 22 -2.79 14.89 -2.79
C GLY A 22 -3.13 14.91 -4.28
N LEU A 23 -4.32 15.41 -4.60
CA LEU A 23 -4.90 15.71 -5.93
C LEU A 23 -5.70 14.63 -6.69
N PHE A 24 -5.44 13.32 -6.55
CA PHE A 24 -6.13 12.32 -7.39
C PHE A 24 -7.07 11.36 -6.66
N ALA A 25 -7.12 11.34 -5.33
CA ALA A 25 -7.98 10.38 -4.65
C ALA A 25 -8.41 10.84 -3.23
N PRO A 26 -9.31 11.84 -3.10
CA PRO A 26 -9.90 12.24 -1.81
C PRO A 26 -10.61 11.10 -1.05
N ILE A 27 -10.85 9.97 -1.73
CA ILE A 27 -11.37 8.74 -1.13
C ILE A 27 -10.33 8.11 -0.18
N TRP A 28 -9.02 8.20 -0.45
CA TRP A 28 -7.98 7.59 0.39
C TRP A 28 -7.83 8.27 1.75
N THR A 29 -7.88 9.60 1.76
CA THR A 29 -7.87 10.39 3.00
C THR A 29 -9.11 10.13 3.84
N THR A 30 -10.27 9.95 3.20
CA THR A 30 -11.54 9.67 3.90
C THR A 30 -11.56 8.27 4.53
N ILE A 31 -10.94 7.28 3.87
CA ILE A 31 -10.87 5.89 4.36
C ILE A 31 -9.90 5.79 5.54
N ALA A 32 -8.71 6.41 5.45
CA ALA A 32 -7.70 6.40 6.51
C ALA A 32 -8.08 7.19 7.79
N ASP A 33 -9.11 8.05 7.73
CA ASP A 33 -9.57 8.87 8.85
C ASP A 33 -10.74 8.24 9.63
N ARG A 34 -11.43 7.24 9.06
CA ARG A 34 -12.66 6.67 9.64
C ARG A 34 -12.58 5.21 10.08
N ASP A 35 -11.57 4.46 9.62
CA ASP A 35 -11.53 3.02 9.84
C ASP A 35 -10.27 2.59 10.62
N GLU A 36 -10.46 1.93 11.77
CA GLU A 36 -9.36 1.30 12.49
C GLU A 36 -8.96 -0.05 11.87
N ASN A 37 -9.83 -0.64 11.04
CA ASN A 37 -9.66 -1.95 10.42
C ASN A 37 -8.63 -1.92 9.29
N ILE A 38 -7.39 -2.32 9.59
CA ILE A 38 -6.28 -2.39 8.64
C ILE A 38 -6.65 -3.22 7.39
N ALA A 39 -7.40 -4.31 7.54
CA ALA A 39 -7.77 -5.16 6.40
C ALA A 39 -8.72 -4.42 5.43
N GLY A 40 -9.70 -3.68 5.96
CA GLY A 40 -10.63 -2.88 5.16
C GLY A 40 -9.94 -1.69 4.47
N LEU A 41 -9.03 -1.02 5.20
CA LEU A 41 -8.18 0.03 4.65
C LEU A 41 -7.30 -0.50 3.51
N ALA A 42 -6.62 -1.63 3.71
CA ALA A 42 -5.74 -2.25 2.72
C ALA A 42 -6.51 -2.69 1.47
N ALA A 43 -7.68 -3.31 1.63
CA ALA A 43 -8.54 -3.71 0.52
C ALA A 43 -9.00 -2.52 -0.32
N SER A 44 -9.44 -1.45 0.36
CA SER A 44 -9.87 -0.23 -0.33
C SER A 44 -8.72 0.46 -1.06
N ALA A 45 -7.56 0.53 -0.42
CA ALA A 45 -6.33 1.08 -0.98
C ALA A 45 -5.92 0.32 -2.25
N VAL A 46 -5.80 -1.00 -2.18
CA VAL A 46 -5.39 -1.80 -3.34
C VAL A 46 -6.43 -1.77 -4.44
N ARG A 47 -7.72 -1.76 -4.11
CA ARG A 47 -8.79 -1.61 -5.10
C ARG A 47 -8.65 -0.31 -5.90
N LEU A 48 -8.47 0.81 -5.23
CA LEU A 48 -8.33 2.11 -5.89
C LEU A 48 -7.07 2.19 -6.74
N LEU A 49 -5.96 1.60 -6.27
CA LEU A 49 -4.73 1.47 -7.03
C LEU A 49 -4.94 0.64 -8.31
N ASP A 50 -5.54 -0.55 -8.17
CA ASP A 50 -5.83 -1.41 -9.31
C ASP A 50 -6.80 -0.76 -10.31
N GLU A 51 -7.86 -0.08 -9.82
CA GLU A 51 -8.80 0.69 -10.66
C GLU A 51 -8.08 1.80 -11.45
N SER A 52 -7.12 2.51 -10.83
CA SER A 52 -6.30 3.52 -11.51
C SER A 52 -5.39 2.93 -12.60
N LEU A 53 -5.04 1.65 -12.48
CA LEU A 53 -4.27 0.89 -13.47
C LEU A 53 -5.19 0.19 -14.51
N GLY A 54 -6.49 0.45 -14.49
CA GLY A 54 -7.49 -0.17 -15.37
C GLY A 54 -7.80 -1.63 -15.05
N ARG A 55 -7.39 -2.12 -13.88
CA ARG A 55 -7.66 -3.48 -13.41
C ARG A 55 -8.97 -3.48 -12.63
N THR A 56 -9.91 -4.34 -13.03
CA THR A 56 -11.21 -4.48 -12.35
C THR A 56 -11.26 -5.81 -11.62
N VAL A 57 -10.97 -5.77 -10.33
CA VAL A 57 -10.99 -6.93 -9.43
C VAL A 57 -12.17 -6.79 -8.48
N ARG A 58 -12.92 -7.87 -8.25
CA ARG A 58 -14.09 -7.85 -7.38
C ARG A 58 -13.72 -7.93 -5.91
N ASP A 59 -12.81 -8.85 -5.59
CA ASP A 59 -12.54 -9.24 -4.22
C ASP A 59 -11.04 -9.30 -3.94
N TYR A 60 -10.68 -9.00 -2.69
CA TYR A 60 -9.31 -9.00 -2.18
C TYR A 60 -9.24 -9.78 -0.88
N ILE A 61 -8.18 -10.57 -0.72
CA ILE A 61 -7.90 -11.31 0.51
C ILE A 61 -6.74 -10.64 1.22
N PHE A 62 -7.01 -10.16 2.43
CA PHE A 62 -5.97 -9.72 3.36
C PHE A 62 -5.52 -10.87 4.26
N THR A 63 -4.22 -11.05 4.38
CA THR A 63 -3.59 -12.01 5.30
C THR A 63 -2.57 -11.30 6.18
N PRO A 64 -2.41 -11.72 7.46
CA PRO A 64 -1.37 -11.14 8.33
C PRO A 64 0.05 -11.45 7.83
N PHE A 65 0.20 -12.53 7.07
CA PHE A 65 1.50 -12.99 6.55
C PHE A 65 1.40 -13.24 5.06
N ALA A 66 2.46 -12.86 4.35
CA ALA A 66 2.62 -13.12 2.94
C ALA A 66 3.30 -14.50 2.78
N SER A 67 2.71 -15.44 2.03
CA SER A 67 3.32 -16.76 1.78
C SER A 67 4.47 -16.65 0.78
N ASP A 68 5.46 -17.54 0.82
CA ASP A 68 6.55 -17.53 -0.17
C ASP A 68 6.07 -17.76 -1.62
N GLN A 69 4.88 -18.34 -1.78
CA GLN A 69 4.24 -18.54 -3.08
C GLN A 69 3.46 -17.31 -3.58
N ASP A 70 3.23 -16.33 -2.71
CA ASP A 70 2.48 -15.13 -3.04
C ASP A 70 3.37 -14.13 -3.79
N SER A 71 3.14 -13.99 -5.09
CA SER A 71 3.86 -13.04 -5.95
C SER A 71 2.99 -11.88 -6.41
N ASP A 72 1.69 -12.09 -6.64
CA ASP A 72 0.80 -11.07 -7.19
C ASP A 72 -0.06 -10.40 -6.10
N GLY A 73 0.57 -9.51 -5.32
CA GLY A 73 -0.11 -8.68 -4.34
C GLY A 73 0.81 -7.67 -3.65
N TYR A 74 0.29 -7.01 -2.63
CA TYR A 74 0.93 -5.87 -1.99
C TYR A 74 1.21 -6.15 -0.52
N LEU A 75 2.44 -5.91 -0.10
CA LEU A 75 2.82 -5.80 1.31
C LEU A 75 2.31 -4.47 1.85
N ILE A 76 1.73 -4.50 3.05
CA ILE A 76 1.11 -3.35 3.71
C ILE A 76 1.96 -2.95 4.90
N PHE A 77 2.35 -1.68 4.94
CA PHE A 77 3.11 -1.08 6.03
C PHE A 77 2.33 0.07 6.66
N ASP A 78 2.27 0.10 7.99
CA ASP A 78 1.79 1.23 8.78
C ASP A 78 2.98 2.14 9.14
N CYS A 79 2.99 3.32 8.53
CA CYS A 79 3.99 4.36 8.69
C CYS A 79 3.48 5.55 9.53
N SER A 80 2.39 5.39 10.30
CA SER A 80 1.74 6.50 11.04
C SER A 80 2.63 7.16 12.10
N GLY A 81 3.61 6.43 12.63
CA GLY A 81 4.60 6.95 13.59
C GLY A 81 5.84 7.58 12.93
N CYS A 82 5.99 7.44 11.62
CA CYS A 82 7.22 7.77 10.90
C CYS A 82 7.08 9.15 10.26
N LYS A 83 7.44 10.19 11.01
CA LYS A 83 7.38 11.59 10.53
C LYS A 83 8.35 11.87 9.38
N ASP A 84 9.43 11.10 9.28
CA ASP A 84 10.51 11.30 8.29
C ASP A 84 10.53 10.25 7.17
N ALA A 85 9.58 9.31 7.14
CA ALA A 85 9.52 8.36 6.04
C ALA A 85 9.18 9.14 4.75
N PRO A 86 10.01 9.09 3.69
CA PRO A 86 9.73 9.80 2.45
C PRO A 86 8.34 9.43 1.94
N ALA A 87 7.53 10.40 1.49
CA ALA A 87 6.34 10.10 0.70
C ALA A 87 6.83 9.71 -0.69
N PRO A 88 6.80 8.42 -1.06
CA PRO A 88 7.30 7.99 -2.35
C PRO A 88 6.42 8.59 -3.45
N PRO A 89 6.99 9.04 -4.57
CA PRO A 89 6.22 9.51 -5.71
C PRO A 89 5.20 8.46 -6.14
N ILE A 90 3.95 8.87 -6.33
CA ILE A 90 2.89 7.98 -6.79
C ILE A 90 3.28 7.40 -8.14
N ALA A 91 3.39 6.07 -8.20
CA ALA A 91 3.57 5.28 -9.43
C ALA A 91 4.57 5.90 -10.41
N SER A 92 5.83 6.04 -9.99
CA SER A 92 6.89 6.33 -10.95
C SER A 92 7.15 5.12 -11.84
N GLU A 93 7.23 5.34 -13.16
CA GLU A 93 7.70 4.30 -14.10
C GLU A 93 9.16 3.92 -13.82
N THR A 94 9.93 4.80 -13.17
CA THR A 94 11.29 4.51 -12.72
C THR A 94 11.29 3.62 -11.48
N PRO A 95 12.21 2.65 -11.36
CA PRO A 95 12.46 1.95 -10.11
C PRO A 95 12.66 2.97 -8.99
N GLU A 96 11.98 2.76 -7.86
CA GLU A 96 12.29 3.50 -6.65
C GLU A 96 13.74 3.19 -6.24
N PRO A 97 14.50 4.16 -5.72
CA PRO A 97 15.81 3.86 -5.16
C PRO A 97 15.64 2.85 -4.02
N ASP A 98 16.51 1.84 -3.96
CA ASP A 98 16.47 0.78 -2.94
C ASP A 98 16.41 1.34 -1.50
N GLU A 99 16.96 2.54 -1.30
CA GLU A 99 16.92 3.29 -0.05
C GLU A 99 15.49 3.62 0.42
N THR A 100 14.54 3.89 -0.48
CA THR A 100 13.14 4.19 -0.12
C THR A 100 12.44 2.94 0.42
N ILE A 101 12.60 1.81 -0.27
CA ILE A 101 12.04 0.53 0.18
C ILE A 101 12.68 0.11 1.49
N TYR A 102 14.00 0.21 1.58
CA TYR A 102 14.73 -0.08 2.81
C TYR A 102 14.22 0.79 3.97
N SER A 103 14.05 2.10 3.76
CA SER A 103 13.51 3.02 4.77
C SER A 103 12.11 2.62 5.24
N ILE A 104 11.21 2.23 4.32
CA ILE A 104 9.86 1.75 4.68
C ILE A 104 9.96 0.46 5.51
N MET A 105 10.77 -0.49 5.06
CA MET A 105 10.93 -1.79 5.75
C MET A 105 11.56 -1.65 7.14
N THR A 106 12.46 -0.69 7.36
CA THR A 106 13.11 -0.49 8.66
C THR A 106 12.37 0.46 9.58
N SER A 107 11.63 1.41 9.04
CA SER A 107 11.05 2.51 9.82
C SER A 107 9.56 2.31 10.08
N CYS A 108 8.85 1.57 9.22
CA CYS A 108 7.41 1.32 9.34
C CYS A 108 7.12 -0.09 9.86
N PHE A 109 5.91 -0.29 10.38
CA PHE A 109 5.46 -1.60 10.84
C PHE A 109 4.80 -2.37 9.70
N TYR A 110 5.31 -3.56 9.38
CA TYR A 110 4.60 -4.49 8.50
C TYR A 110 3.32 -4.96 9.19
N VAL A 111 2.17 -4.79 8.53
CA VAL A 111 0.85 -5.12 9.11
C VAL A 111 0.13 -6.24 8.36
N GLY A 112 0.55 -6.57 7.15
CA GLY A 112 0.01 -7.71 6.42
C GLY A 112 0.27 -7.65 4.92
N TYR A 113 -0.39 -8.55 4.22
CA TYR A 113 -0.31 -8.72 2.79
C TYR A 113 -1.72 -8.79 2.22
N ILE A 114 -1.90 -8.25 1.02
CA ILE A 114 -3.17 -8.32 0.34
C ILE A 114 -2.98 -8.73 -1.11
N ARG A 115 -3.83 -9.64 -1.56
CA ARG A 115 -3.85 -10.13 -2.94
C ARG A 115 -5.26 -10.14 -3.47
N ARG A 116 -5.37 -10.27 -4.79
CA ARG A 116 -6.65 -10.47 -5.48
C ARG A 116 -7.17 -11.86 -5.13
N ASP A 117 -8.48 -11.96 -4.91
CA ASP A 117 -9.16 -13.26 -4.87
C ASP A 117 -9.43 -13.71 -6.32
N HIS A 118 -9.04 -14.95 -6.65
CA HIS A 118 -9.08 -15.50 -8.02
C HIS A 118 -10.24 -16.47 -8.21
#